data_AF-A0A7C5B9X4-F1
#
_entry.id   AF-A0A7C5B9X4-F1
#
_cell.length_a   1.000
_cell.length_b   1.000
_cell.length_c   1.000
_cell.angle_alpha   90.00
_cell.angle_beta   90.00
_cell.angle_gamma   90.00
#
_symmetry.space_group_name_H-M   'P 1'
#
loop_
_entity.id
_entity.type
_entity.pdbx_description
1 polymer ?
#
loop_
_entity_poly.entity_id
_entity_poly.type
_entity_poly.pdbx_seq_one_letter_code
_entity_poly.pdbx_strand_id
1 'polypeptide(L)'
;MGENGNSNDEMAKFAKIIEEEEEKLLEELLAKVKDEQSVESFLEWIGKANVNVKDAFFAAKILFGNRVEPSVNELWNVFEKAVGDEDKDFVKEAYVSKETRQEEVFAEKIRAFDTLYKFLGKPPLKVEIPKTVEEIRKRNEEAIKGFFKVKDIRLYSDDFDVDFDISKKKKNIRTDKAFGLQSSENVNELRLKISNMESELNRTKELLEQTKKAVAAKDAQLQVELLRKSEIDKRLGELAIRERHLEVSENEIAMRESEIAKMRIEIEEKSNELRKKEEELAKKHADLLEKEKRISAKGVEIGTKIMEAAKIEKEATQRLAQLKKAEENFVREKGDLENEIEKKKIELSRLVFEIEKKNLEKESMEKTLSEREKSFLKREEELSNKKLELDKKILEYKVKFSELESKFKELEEAKLALSNKEILAKEEEIRKTEEELAKKLDEIRKKEEEMEKKREGLESRERSVEDKIRELKLKEEEIERKREGLESKERSVEDKIRELKLKEEEIEKKRGGLESKEKSVEDKIRELKMKEDEIEKKRGGLESKEKSVEDKIRELKLKEEEIERKREGLESKERSVED
;
A
#
# COMPACT_ATOMS: atom_id res chain seq x y z
N MET A 1 51.22 49.77 55.20
CA MET A 1 50.03 50.35 54.52
C MET A 1 50.42 50.65 53.10
N GLY A 2 49.51 50.49 52.13
CA GLY A 2 49.78 50.67 50.71
C GLY A 2 49.81 49.36 49.90
N GLU A 3 49.32 49.45 48.67
CA GLU A 3 49.63 48.66 47.47
C GLU A 3 49.30 47.16 47.38
N ASN A 4 49.13 46.41 48.47
CA ASN A 4 48.55 45.05 48.39
C ASN A 4 47.06 45.04 47.95
N GLY A 5 46.41 46.21 47.88
CA GLY A 5 45.01 46.34 47.47
C GLY A 5 44.78 46.34 45.95
N ASN A 6 45.77 46.73 45.14
CA ASN A 6 45.56 46.88 43.69
C ASN A 6 45.85 45.58 42.92
N SER A 7 46.87 44.82 43.34
CA SER A 7 47.20 43.52 42.74
C SER A 7 46.01 42.55 42.81
N ASN A 8 45.34 42.42 43.95
CA ASN A 8 44.17 41.54 44.09
C ASN A 8 42.96 42.02 43.25
N ASP A 9 42.76 43.33 43.06
CA ASP A 9 41.59 43.85 42.33
C ASP A 9 41.82 43.88 40.81
N GLU A 10 43.08 43.92 40.35
CA GLU A 10 43.44 43.63 38.96
C GLU A 10 43.42 42.12 38.68
N MET A 11 43.99 41.29 39.56
CA MET A 11 43.88 39.82 39.49
C MET A 11 42.42 39.35 39.51
N ALA A 12 41.52 40.00 40.27
CA ALA A 12 40.09 39.66 40.25
C ALA A 12 39.42 40.01 38.91
N LYS A 13 39.80 41.12 38.25
CA LYS A 13 39.29 41.45 36.91
C LYS A 13 39.85 40.52 35.85
N PHE A 14 41.14 40.18 35.91
CA PHE A 14 41.77 39.21 35.01
C PHE A 14 41.24 37.79 35.21
N ALA A 15 41.05 37.34 36.45
CA ALA A 15 40.42 36.07 36.76
C ALA A 15 39.02 35.98 36.16
N LYS A 16 38.23 37.06 36.20
CA LYS A 16 36.89 37.10 35.63
C LYS A 16 36.87 37.13 34.09
N ILE A 17 37.78 37.87 33.46
CA ILE A 17 37.96 37.81 31.99
C ILE A 17 38.37 36.39 31.57
N ILE A 18 39.28 35.78 32.33
CA ILE A 18 39.67 34.38 32.11
C ILE A 18 38.46 33.48 32.28
N GLU A 19 37.69 33.53 33.38
CA GLU A 19 36.48 32.71 33.60
C GLU A 19 35.46 32.82 32.45
N GLU A 20 35.20 34.02 31.93
CA GLU A 20 34.30 34.23 30.79
C GLU A 20 34.87 33.69 29.45
N GLU A 21 36.21 33.61 29.29
CA GLU A 21 36.85 32.86 28.20
C GLU A 21 36.98 31.34 28.50
N GLU A 22 37.08 30.90 29.77
CA GLU A 22 37.16 29.50 30.17
C GLU A 22 35.88 28.77 29.75
N GLU A 23 34.71 29.27 30.16
CA GLU A 23 33.41 28.66 29.80
C GLU A 23 33.21 28.62 28.28
N LYS A 24 33.57 29.69 27.58
CA LYS A 24 33.38 29.80 26.14
C LYS A 24 34.31 28.90 25.32
N LEU A 25 35.54 28.69 25.80
CA LEU A 25 36.45 27.70 25.22
C LEU A 25 36.01 26.28 25.56
N LEU A 26 35.51 26.06 26.78
CA LEU A 26 35.00 24.77 27.24
C LEU A 26 33.83 24.28 26.39
N GLU A 27 32.87 25.14 26.01
CA GLU A 27 31.78 24.74 25.12
C GLU A 27 32.27 24.35 23.72
N GLU A 28 33.22 25.10 23.12
CA GLU A 28 33.81 24.72 21.83
C GLU A 28 34.65 23.44 21.91
N LEU A 29 35.39 23.23 22.99
CA LEU A 29 36.19 22.02 23.20
C LEU A 29 35.29 20.81 23.44
N LEU A 30 34.25 20.92 24.25
CA LEU A 30 33.22 19.89 24.44
C LEU A 30 32.37 19.65 23.18
N ALA A 31 32.34 20.59 22.23
CA ALA A 31 31.77 20.36 20.90
C ALA A 31 32.73 19.63 19.95
N LYS A 32 34.06 19.82 20.10
CA LYS A 32 35.12 19.19 19.30
C LYS A 32 35.57 17.82 19.83
N VAL A 33 35.19 17.46 21.07
CA VAL A 33 35.65 16.25 21.80
C VAL A 33 34.45 15.41 22.27
N LYS A 34 33.36 15.38 21.48
CA LYS A 34 32.04 14.83 21.90
C LYS A 34 31.81 13.36 21.52
N ASP A 35 32.79 12.77 20.87
CA ASP A 35 32.85 11.42 20.33
C ASP A 35 34.18 10.75 20.73
N GLU A 36 34.17 9.44 21.00
CA GLU A 36 35.31 8.73 21.64
C GLU A 36 36.61 8.86 20.84
N GLN A 37 36.53 8.81 19.50
CA GLN A 37 37.68 9.01 18.60
C GLN A 37 38.35 10.38 18.76
N SER A 38 37.60 11.41 19.15
CA SER A 38 38.11 12.76 19.34
C SER A 38 38.89 12.90 20.66
N VAL A 39 38.61 12.04 21.66
CA VAL A 39 39.41 12.00 22.89
C VAL A 39 40.72 11.24 22.67
N GLU A 40 40.70 10.11 21.96
CA GLU A 40 41.94 9.44 21.53
C GLU A 40 42.81 10.38 20.68
N SER A 41 42.19 11.15 19.78
CA SER A 41 42.88 12.17 18.97
C SER A 41 43.51 13.30 19.81
N PHE A 42 42.90 13.68 20.93
CA PHE A 42 43.47 14.66 21.87
C PHE A 42 44.69 14.09 22.61
N LEU A 43 44.60 12.85 23.08
CA LEU A 43 45.71 12.15 23.76
C LEU A 43 46.89 11.91 22.80
N GLU A 44 46.62 11.49 21.56
CA GLU A 44 47.64 11.31 20.53
C GLU A 44 48.28 12.65 20.11
N TRP A 45 47.51 13.75 20.09
CA TRP A 45 48.04 15.09 19.86
C TRP A 45 48.97 15.55 20.99
N ILE A 46 48.61 15.35 22.26
CA ILE A 46 49.48 15.67 23.41
C ILE A 46 50.84 14.97 23.27
N GLY A 47 50.82 13.66 22.95
CA GLY A 47 52.05 12.88 22.72
C GLY A 47 52.87 13.34 21.52
N LYS A 48 52.23 13.82 20.43
CA LYS A 48 52.91 14.31 19.23
C LYS A 48 53.41 15.76 19.34
N ALA A 49 52.77 16.58 20.15
CA ALA A 49 53.07 18.01 20.29
C ALA A 49 54.18 18.33 21.33
N ASN A 50 54.68 17.30 22.04
CA ASN A 50 55.73 17.42 23.06
C ASN A 50 55.40 18.46 24.16
N VAL A 51 54.15 18.44 24.61
CA VAL A 51 53.58 19.34 25.62
C VAL A 51 53.98 18.85 27.03
N ASN A 52 54.18 19.78 27.97
CA ASN A 52 54.43 19.44 29.36
C ASN A 52 53.23 18.69 29.97
N VAL A 53 53.48 17.52 30.56
CA VAL A 53 52.47 16.64 31.18
C VAL A 53 51.59 17.39 32.18
N LYS A 54 52.15 18.35 32.94
CA LYS A 54 51.42 19.12 33.97
C LYS A 54 50.42 20.11 33.36
N ASP A 55 50.84 20.81 32.30
CA ASP A 55 49.99 21.74 31.57
C ASP A 55 48.86 20.97 30.83
N ALA A 56 49.17 19.80 30.27
CA ALA A 56 48.19 18.90 29.65
C ALA A 56 47.21 18.28 30.68
N PHE A 57 47.70 17.93 31.87
CA PHE A 57 46.88 17.40 32.98
C PHE A 57 45.90 18.45 33.51
N PHE A 58 46.36 19.70 33.72
CA PHE A 58 45.47 20.80 34.10
C PHE A 58 44.46 21.13 32.99
N ALA A 59 44.88 21.11 31.72
CA ALA A 59 43.97 21.27 30.59
C ALA A 59 42.87 20.19 30.57
N ALA A 60 43.21 18.91 30.74
CA ALA A 60 42.24 17.82 30.84
C ALA A 60 41.31 17.98 32.07
N LYS A 61 41.85 18.40 33.22
CA LYS A 61 41.06 18.67 34.43
C LYS A 61 40.06 19.81 34.24
N ILE A 62 40.41 20.84 33.48
CA ILE A 62 39.51 21.93 33.09
C ILE A 62 38.40 21.40 32.16
N LEU A 63 38.76 20.64 31.12
CA LEU A 63 37.82 20.04 30.16
C LEU A 63 36.75 19.13 30.79
N PHE A 64 37.15 18.26 31.73
CA PHE A 64 36.31 17.14 32.17
C PHE A 64 35.93 17.19 33.67
N GLY A 65 36.50 18.09 34.46
CA GLY A 65 36.51 17.97 35.93
C GLY A 65 35.22 18.27 36.68
N ASN A 66 34.24 18.95 36.08
CA ASN A 66 33.06 19.48 36.79
C ASN A 66 31.69 18.93 36.32
N ARG A 67 31.66 17.92 35.44
CA ARG A 67 30.43 17.15 35.14
C ARG A 67 30.74 15.66 35.16
N VAL A 68 30.19 14.97 36.16
CA VAL A 68 30.55 13.57 36.46
C VAL A 68 29.75 12.61 35.58
N GLU A 69 30.37 12.14 34.49
CA GLU A 69 29.93 10.96 33.74
C GLU A 69 30.99 9.83 33.82
N PRO A 70 30.60 8.55 33.68
CA PRO A 70 31.49 7.42 33.96
C PRO A 70 32.74 7.33 33.07
N SER A 71 32.65 7.79 31.82
CA SER A 71 33.72 7.74 30.80
C SER A 71 35.00 8.48 31.22
N VAL A 72 34.90 9.51 32.05
CA VAL A 72 36.06 10.29 32.52
C VAL A 72 37.03 9.43 33.35
N ASN A 73 36.54 8.43 34.08
CA ASN A 73 37.39 7.52 34.86
C ASN A 73 38.19 6.54 33.98
N GLU A 74 37.69 6.16 32.81
CA GLU A 74 38.45 5.29 31.90
C GLU A 74 39.54 6.07 31.17
N LEU A 75 39.25 7.32 30.78
CA LEU A 75 40.23 8.25 30.24
C LEU A 75 41.37 8.55 31.23
N TRP A 76 41.05 8.71 32.53
CA TRP A 76 42.07 8.83 33.58
C TRP A 76 43.04 7.63 33.58
N ASN A 77 42.50 6.40 33.52
CA ASN A 77 43.28 5.17 33.49
C ASN A 77 44.12 4.97 32.20
N VAL A 78 43.83 5.73 31.14
CA VAL A 78 44.66 5.80 29.91
C VAL A 78 45.76 6.85 30.08
N PHE A 79 45.44 8.03 30.61
CA PHE A 79 46.44 9.09 30.87
C PHE A 79 47.50 8.64 31.87
N GLU A 80 47.11 7.95 32.96
CA GLU A 80 48.01 7.40 33.99
C GLU A 80 48.93 6.27 33.46
N LYS A 81 48.65 5.73 32.26
CA LYS A 81 49.53 4.79 31.54
C LYS A 81 50.45 5.47 30.52
N ALA A 82 50.05 6.59 29.95
CA ALA A 82 50.82 7.31 28.93
C ALA A 82 51.96 8.14 29.54
N VAL A 83 51.78 8.64 30.76
CA VAL A 83 52.81 9.35 31.53
C VAL A 83 53.86 8.36 32.05
N GLY A 84 55.15 8.69 31.89
CA GLY A 84 56.27 7.91 32.44
C GLY A 84 56.35 8.00 33.97
N ASP A 85 56.90 6.98 34.62
CA ASP A 85 56.82 6.86 36.09
C ASP A 85 57.51 8.01 36.85
N GLU A 86 58.52 8.67 36.27
CA GLU A 86 59.20 9.82 36.88
C GLU A 86 58.31 11.06 37.07
N ASP A 87 57.24 11.24 36.28
CA ASP A 87 56.28 12.35 36.44
C ASP A 87 55.11 11.98 37.39
N LYS A 88 54.85 10.69 37.65
CA LYS A 88 53.69 10.24 38.44
C LYS A 88 53.78 10.62 39.91
N ASP A 89 54.99 10.58 40.47
CA ASP A 89 55.19 10.99 41.86
C ASP A 89 55.06 12.51 42.02
N PHE A 90 55.41 13.31 41.01
CA PHE A 90 55.14 14.75 41.02
C PHE A 90 53.63 15.04 41.03
N VAL A 91 52.83 14.33 40.21
CA VAL A 91 51.37 14.49 40.18
C VAL A 91 50.72 14.17 41.53
N LYS A 92 51.32 13.25 42.32
CA LYS A 92 50.86 12.93 43.68
C LYS A 92 51.36 13.93 44.73
N GLU A 93 52.59 14.39 44.63
CA GLU A 93 53.16 15.38 45.58
C GLU A 93 52.47 16.75 45.46
N ALA A 94 52.12 17.16 44.24
CA ALA A 94 51.29 18.33 43.96
C ALA A 94 49.86 18.23 44.54
N TYR A 95 49.41 17.04 44.95
CA TYR A 95 48.08 16.81 45.53
C TYR A 95 48.04 17.00 47.07
N VAL A 96 49.19 17.22 47.73
CA VAL A 96 49.32 17.20 49.20
C VAL A 96 49.82 18.53 49.79
N SER A 97 50.53 19.39 49.04
CA SER A 97 50.85 20.73 49.52
C SER A 97 49.59 21.60 49.61
N LYS A 98 49.35 22.18 50.79
CA LYS A 98 48.23 23.10 51.04
C LYS A 98 48.61 24.58 50.89
N GLU A 99 49.84 24.86 50.47
CA GLU A 99 50.39 26.21 50.28
C GLU A 99 51.18 26.27 48.95
N THR A 100 50.47 26.52 47.85
CA THR A 100 51.02 27.15 46.63
C THR A 100 50.32 28.49 46.43
N ARG A 101 51.03 29.48 45.88
CA ARG A 101 50.47 30.84 45.78
C ARG A 101 49.41 30.91 44.69
N GLN A 102 48.39 31.74 44.88
CA GLN A 102 47.37 31.98 43.86
C GLN A 102 47.99 32.46 42.53
N GLU A 103 49.13 33.16 42.58
CA GLU A 103 49.94 33.56 41.41
C GLU A 103 50.49 32.37 40.62
N GLU A 104 50.88 31.28 41.29
CA GLU A 104 51.40 30.06 40.64
C GLU A 104 50.26 29.28 39.97
N VAL A 105 49.15 29.10 40.68
CA VAL A 105 47.92 28.47 40.15
C VAL A 105 47.38 29.25 38.94
N PHE A 106 47.49 30.58 38.96
CA PHE A 106 47.13 31.45 37.84
C PHE A 106 48.07 31.30 36.64
N ALA A 107 49.39 31.22 36.87
CA ALA A 107 50.37 30.97 35.82
C ALA A 107 50.22 29.56 35.19
N GLU A 108 49.89 28.53 35.98
CA GLU A 108 49.59 27.19 35.48
C GLU A 108 48.28 27.15 34.69
N LYS A 109 47.22 27.84 35.16
CA LYS A 109 45.99 28.04 34.37
C LYS A 109 46.29 28.64 32.99
N ILE A 110 47.06 29.72 32.90
CA ILE A 110 47.39 30.37 31.62
C ILE A 110 48.14 29.40 30.68
N ARG A 111 49.06 28.56 31.18
CA ARG A 111 49.73 27.55 30.34
C ARG A 111 48.81 26.44 29.86
N ALA A 112 47.87 25.99 30.70
CA ALA A 112 46.84 25.04 30.30
C ALA A 112 45.94 25.64 29.19
N PHE A 113 45.56 26.91 29.29
CA PHE A 113 44.81 27.61 28.25
C PHE A 113 45.59 27.79 26.95
N ASP A 114 46.85 28.22 27.01
CA ASP A 114 47.68 28.38 25.81
C ASP A 114 48.06 27.03 25.16
N THR A 115 47.90 25.93 25.89
CA THR A 115 47.95 24.55 25.38
C THR A 115 46.65 24.16 24.67
N LEU A 116 45.49 24.45 25.27
CA LEU A 116 44.18 24.20 24.67
C LEU A 116 43.94 25.01 23.38
N TYR A 117 44.35 26.29 23.34
CA TYR A 117 44.30 27.10 22.12
C TYR A 117 45.12 26.47 20.98
N LYS A 118 46.31 25.91 21.27
CA LYS A 118 47.12 25.18 20.28
C LYS A 118 46.44 23.91 19.77
N PHE A 119 45.77 23.13 20.63
CA PHE A 119 44.97 21.97 20.19
C PHE A 119 43.74 22.37 19.34
N LEU A 120 43.14 23.53 19.62
CA LEU A 120 42.09 24.09 18.78
C LEU A 120 42.60 24.58 17.42
N GLY A 121 43.90 24.86 17.27
CA GLY A 121 44.49 25.49 16.09
C GLY A 121 44.38 27.02 16.10
N LYS A 122 44.16 27.63 17.28
CA LYS A 122 44.03 29.08 17.47
C LYS A 122 45.39 29.71 17.82
N PRO A 123 45.61 31.01 17.51
CA PRO A 123 46.79 31.74 17.97
C PRO A 123 46.81 31.87 19.51
N PRO A 124 48.00 31.97 20.14
CA PRO A 124 48.14 32.02 21.59
C PRO A 124 47.53 33.29 22.22
N LEU A 125 47.14 33.17 23.49
CA LEU A 125 46.44 34.22 24.25
C LEU A 125 47.39 35.37 24.60
N LYS A 126 47.10 36.58 24.10
CA LYS A 126 47.91 37.79 24.37
C LYS A 126 47.54 38.42 25.71
N VAL A 127 47.96 37.80 26.80
CA VAL A 127 47.86 38.32 28.16
C VAL A 127 49.28 38.57 28.69
N GLU A 128 49.59 39.82 29.06
CA GLU A 128 50.88 40.14 29.70
C GLU A 128 50.84 39.76 31.19
N ILE A 129 51.77 38.91 31.63
CA ILE A 129 51.79 38.35 32.98
C ILE A 129 52.56 39.31 33.93
N PRO A 130 52.05 39.62 35.14
CA PRO A 130 52.77 40.40 36.15
C PRO A 130 54.11 39.77 36.56
N LYS A 131 55.11 40.62 36.86
CA LYS A 131 56.52 40.21 37.03
C LYS A 131 56.86 39.43 38.31
N THR A 132 55.91 39.17 39.21
CA THR A 132 56.18 38.62 40.57
C THR A 132 56.57 37.14 40.62
N VAL A 133 56.33 36.36 39.56
CA VAL A 133 56.62 34.91 39.55
C VAL A 133 58.12 34.60 39.38
N GLU A 134 58.88 35.43 38.67
CA GLU A 134 60.21 35.07 38.18
C GLU A 134 61.34 35.23 39.23
N GLU A 135 61.10 35.99 40.31
CA GLU A 135 62.07 36.17 41.40
C GLU A 135 62.08 35.00 42.40
N ILE A 136 60.97 34.25 42.53
CA ILE A 136 60.83 33.16 43.51
C ILE A 136 61.75 31.99 43.17
N ARG A 137 61.83 31.63 41.88
CA ARG A 137 62.65 30.51 41.37
C ARG A 137 64.15 30.68 41.66
N LYS A 138 64.63 31.92 41.74
CA LYS A 138 66.06 32.25 41.77
C LYS A 138 66.74 31.99 43.13
N ARG A 139 65.98 31.66 44.18
CA ARG A 139 66.46 31.65 45.57
C ARG A 139 66.98 30.30 46.09
N ASN A 140 66.81 29.22 45.34
CA ASN A 140 67.20 27.85 45.75
C ASN A 140 68.36 27.23 44.97
N GLU A 141 68.85 27.85 43.88
CA GLU A 141 69.89 27.25 43.01
C GLU A 141 71.34 27.60 43.43
N GLU A 142 71.57 28.57 44.31
CA GLU A 142 72.92 29.06 44.66
C GLU A 142 73.65 28.26 45.77
N ALA A 143 73.03 27.22 46.34
CA ALA A 143 73.56 26.56 47.56
C ALA A 143 74.60 25.45 47.32
N ILE A 144 74.71 24.85 46.12
CA ILE A 144 75.62 23.70 45.88
C ILE A 144 76.29 23.74 44.48
N LYS A 145 77.52 24.26 44.39
CA LYS A 145 78.58 23.88 43.40
C LYS A 145 79.92 24.60 43.69
N GLY A 146 81.02 23.85 43.84
CA GLY A 146 82.38 24.41 44.07
C GLY A 146 83.27 23.61 45.04
N PHE A 147 83.52 22.30 44.88
CA PHE A 147 84.59 21.67 44.06
C PHE A 147 86.07 21.87 44.52
N PHE A 148 86.72 20.77 44.96
CA PHE A 148 88.19 20.53 45.13
C PHE A 148 88.95 21.32 46.26
N LYS A 149 90.03 20.86 46.94
CA LYS A 149 91.04 19.76 46.75
C LYS A 149 91.96 19.52 48.01
N VAL A 150 92.63 18.35 48.12
CA VAL A 150 94.01 18.06 48.71
C VAL A 150 94.30 17.82 50.24
N LYS A 151 94.49 16.52 50.61
CA LYS A 151 95.63 15.78 51.27
C LYS A 151 96.17 15.91 52.74
N ASP A 152 96.47 14.69 53.28
CA ASP A 152 97.49 14.23 54.29
C ASP A 152 97.29 14.60 55.82
N ILE A 153 97.94 14.06 56.89
CA ILE A 153 99.09 13.13 57.16
C ILE A 153 99.01 12.48 58.61
N ARG A 154 99.34 11.17 58.85
CA ARG A 154 100.37 10.49 59.76
C ARG A 154 100.63 11.00 61.23
N LEU A 155 101.21 10.25 62.22
CA LEU A 155 102.02 8.98 62.28
C LEU A 155 101.78 8.11 63.59
N TYR A 156 102.80 7.47 64.24
CA TYR A 156 102.71 6.40 65.29
C TYR A 156 104.07 6.10 66.04
N SER A 157 104.07 5.38 67.21
CA SER A 157 105.09 4.43 67.83
C SER A 157 106.36 4.86 68.69
N ASP A 158 107.00 3.90 69.44
CA ASP A 158 107.75 4.01 70.76
C ASP A 158 109.13 3.20 71.00
N ASP A 159 109.84 3.36 72.17
CA ASP A 159 110.77 2.48 73.07
C ASP A 159 112.34 2.12 72.97
N PHE A 160 113.04 1.74 74.14
CA PHE A 160 114.32 0.90 74.50
C PHE A 160 115.48 1.38 75.61
N ASP A 161 116.49 0.56 76.16
CA ASP A 161 117.07 0.49 77.65
C ASP A 161 118.63 0.08 78.20
N VAL A 162 119.11 0.16 79.56
CA VAL A 162 120.28 -0.39 80.58
C VAL A 162 121.82 0.16 80.97
N ASP A 163 122.84 -0.06 82.00
CA ASP A 163 123.28 -0.58 83.47
C ASP A 163 124.86 -0.38 84.11
N PHE A 164 125.34 -0.69 85.45
CA PHE A 164 126.75 -1.09 86.17
C PHE A 164 127.55 -0.53 87.57
N ASP A 165 128.74 -1.08 88.19
CA ASP A 165 129.41 -0.99 89.67
C ASP A 165 131.06 -1.02 90.10
N ILE A 166 131.58 -1.01 91.45
CA ILE A 166 132.87 -1.38 92.36
C ILE A 166 134.00 -0.40 93.11
N SER A 167 135.01 -0.54 94.12
CA SER A 167 135.90 -1.52 95.03
C SER A 167 136.67 -1.18 96.52
N LYS A 168 137.99 -1.51 97.00
CA LYS A 168 138.62 -1.67 98.50
C LYS A 168 140.28 -1.49 98.85
N LYS A 169 141.24 -1.53 99.96
CA LYS A 169 141.73 -1.73 101.51
C LYS A 169 143.32 -1.30 101.91
N LYS A 170 144.29 -1.32 103.02
CA LYS A 170 144.77 -1.41 104.58
C LYS A 170 146.42 -1.23 104.92
N LYS A 171 147.36 -1.20 106.03
CA LYS A 171 147.73 -1.01 107.60
C LYS A 171 149.32 -1.17 108.22
N ASN A 172 149.98 -0.55 109.36
CA ASN A 172 151.28 -0.96 110.25
C ASN A 172 152.00 -0.14 111.56
N ILE A 173 153.12 -0.54 112.38
CA ILE A 173 153.71 -0.06 113.83
C ILE A 173 155.28 -0.34 114.44
N ARG A 174 156.05 0.41 115.41
CA ARG A 174 157.22 0.08 116.52
C ARG A 174 157.95 1.25 117.48
N THR A 175 159.01 1.42 118.46
CA THR A 175 160.27 0.83 119.31
C THR A 175 160.86 1.56 120.73
N ASP A 176 162.18 1.48 121.32
CA ASP A 176 162.73 1.73 122.83
C ASP A 176 164.32 2.10 123.34
N LYS A 177 164.71 2.46 124.68
CA LYS A 177 166.00 2.46 125.67
C LYS A 177 167.02 3.69 126.14
N ALA A 178 168.02 3.93 127.16
CA ALA A 178 168.95 3.46 128.39
C ALA A 178 169.66 4.66 129.34
N PHE A 179 170.67 4.84 130.36
CA PHE A 179 171.83 4.33 131.35
C PHE A 179 172.32 5.40 132.56
N GLY A 180 173.32 5.59 133.59
CA GLY A 180 174.66 5.21 134.41
C GLY A 180 175.05 6.19 135.72
N LEU A 181 176.10 6.43 136.68
CA LEU A 181 177.48 6.10 137.45
C LEU A 181 177.76 6.97 138.87
N GLN A 182 178.78 7.21 139.87
CA GLN A 182 180.22 7.00 140.52
C GLN A 182 180.47 7.70 142.03
N SER A 183 181.51 7.97 143.01
CA SER A 183 182.98 7.83 143.66
C SER A 183 183.23 8.60 145.13
N SER A 184 184.27 8.83 146.10
CA SER A 184 185.72 8.49 146.69
C SER A 184 186.36 9.24 148.06
N GLU A 185 187.49 8.79 148.82
CA GLU A 185 188.52 9.18 150.01
C GLU A 185 188.33 9.77 151.52
N ASN A 186 189.07 9.19 152.54
CA ASN A 186 189.72 9.63 153.86
C ASN A 186 189.05 9.77 155.30
N VAL A 187 189.39 8.82 156.22
CA VAL A 187 189.43 8.76 157.74
C VAL A 187 188.37 9.43 158.66
N ASN A 188 187.45 10.28 158.21
CA ASN A 188 186.21 10.60 158.96
C ASN A 188 185.19 9.42 158.94
N GLU A 189 185.71 8.19 158.86
CA GLU A 189 185.09 7.05 158.17
C GLU A 189 184.05 6.29 159.01
N LEU A 190 183.89 6.66 160.28
CA LEU A 190 183.11 5.89 161.27
C LEU A 190 181.82 6.58 161.73
N ARG A 191 181.58 7.86 161.40
CA ARG A 191 180.31 8.55 161.74
C ARG A 191 179.33 8.68 160.59
N LEU A 192 179.77 8.63 159.33
CA LEU A 192 178.85 8.69 158.17
C LEU A 192 178.30 7.32 157.73
N LYS A 193 179.06 6.22 157.89
CA LYS A 193 178.64 4.89 157.40
C LYS A 193 177.36 4.34 158.04
N ILE A 194 177.02 4.77 159.26
CA ILE A 194 175.78 4.37 159.94
C ILE A 194 174.55 5.01 159.26
N SER A 195 174.62 6.30 158.91
CA SER A 195 173.49 7.03 158.34
C SER A 195 173.02 6.53 156.96
N ASN A 196 173.90 5.92 156.16
CA ASN A 196 173.52 5.38 154.85
C ASN A 196 172.73 4.07 154.95
N MET A 197 173.02 3.21 155.93
CA MET A 197 172.35 1.90 156.07
C MET A 197 170.87 2.04 156.47
N GLU A 198 170.53 3.09 157.23
CA GLU A 198 169.14 3.39 157.62
C GLU A 198 168.29 3.90 156.44
N SER A 199 168.93 4.50 155.42
CA SER A 199 168.25 4.97 154.20
C SER A 199 167.77 3.80 153.33
N GLU A 200 168.63 2.81 153.10
CA GLU A 200 168.31 1.66 152.25
C GLU A 200 167.28 0.73 152.91
N LEU A 201 167.34 0.58 154.24
CA LEU A 201 166.37 -0.23 155.01
C LEU A 201 164.93 0.30 154.94
N ASN A 202 164.74 1.61 154.72
CA ASN A 202 163.41 2.20 154.56
C ASN A 202 162.85 2.02 153.13
N ARG A 203 163.68 2.19 152.09
CA ARG A 203 163.26 1.93 150.69
C ARG A 203 162.80 0.49 150.47
N THR A 204 163.43 -0.49 151.11
CA THR A 204 163.01 -1.90 151.00
C THR A 204 161.65 -2.20 151.63
N LYS A 205 161.20 -1.40 152.60
CA LYS A 205 159.88 -1.58 153.25
C LYS A 205 158.73 -1.07 152.39
N GLU A 206 158.91 0.05 151.68
CA GLU A 206 157.86 0.60 150.80
C GLU A 206 157.52 -0.34 149.64
N LEU A 207 158.52 -0.97 149.02
CA LEU A 207 158.34 -1.91 147.91
C LEU A 207 157.57 -3.18 148.34
N LEU A 208 157.74 -3.64 149.58
CA LEU A 208 157.02 -4.78 150.13
C LEU A 208 155.53 -4.47 150.35
N GLU A 209 155.17 -3.23 150.68
CA GLU A 209 153.79 -2.83 150.90
C GLU A 209 153.04 -2.48 149.60
N GLN A 210 153.76 -2.00 148.58
CA GLN A 210 153.21 -1.86 147.22
C GLN A 210 152.87 -3.23 146.60
N THR A 211 153.73 -4.23 146.78
CA THR A 211 153.51 -5.58 146.19
C THR A 211 152.34 -6.33 146.80
N LYS A 212 152.08 -6.21 148.12
CA LYS A 212 150.85 -6.75 148.74
C LYS A 212 149.57 -6.21 148.10
N LYS A 213 149.51 -4.89 147.85
CA LYS A 213 148.33 -4.25 147.23
C LYS A 213 148.08 -4.72 145.80
N ALA A 214 149.13 -5.05 145.05
CA ALA A 214 149.02 -5.60 143.70
C ALA A 214 148.42 -7.02 143.66
N VAL A 215 148.66 -7.86 144.68
CA VAL A 215 148.10 -9.23 144.75
C VAL A 215 146.60 -9.19 145.01
N ALA A 216 146.16 -8.43 146.03
CA ALA A 216 144.74 -8.31 146.39
C ALA A 216 143.86 -7.79 145.25
N ALA A 217 144.42 -6.94 144.38
CA ALA A 217 143.73 -6.44 143.18
C ALA A 217 143.46 -7.52 142.12
N LYS A 218 144.30 -8.57 142.03
CA LYS A 218 144.10 -9.67 141.06
C LYS A 218 143.07 -10.70 141.52
N ASP A 219 143.01 -11.05 142.80
CA ASP A 219 142.01 -12.01 143.30
C ASP A 219 140.58 -11.45 143.14
N ALA A 220 140.39 -10.15 143.36
CA ALA A 220 139.14 -9.46 143.08
C ALA A 220 138.76 -9.51 141.58
N GLN A 221 139.74 -9.52 140.68
CA GLN A 221 139.52 -9.58 139.23
C GLN A 221 139.09 -10.99 138.76
N LEU A 222 139.61 -12.05 139.39
CA LEU A 222 139.28 -13.45 139.07
C LEU A 222 137.82 -13.80 139.40
N GLN A 223 137.28 -13.27 140.50
CA GLN A 223 135.87 -13.47 140.89
C GLN A 223 134.88 -12.96 139.84
N VAL A 224 135.22 -11.86 139.14
CA VAL A 224 134.35 -11.26 138.10
C VAL A 224 134.27 -12.15 136.85
N GLU A 225 135.33 -12.86 136.48
CA GLU A 225 135.31 -13.76 135.32
C GLU A 225 134.49 -15.04 135.57
N LEU A 226 134.52 -15.58 136.80
CA LEU A 226 133.70 -16.73 137.19
C LEU A 226 132.20 -16.43 137.07
N LEU A 227 131.77 -15.24 137.53
CA LEU A 227 130.38 -14.78 137.36
C LEU A 227 130.01 -14.64 135.87
N ARG A 228 130.88 -14.02 135.06
CA ARG A 228 130.68 -13.91 133.60
C ARG A 228 130.50 -15.26 132.91
N LYS A 229 131.25 -16.29 133.32
CA LYS A 229 131.10 -17.64 132.74
C LYS A 229 129.70 -18.20 132.99
N SER A 230 129.19 -18.11 134.22
CA SER A 230 127.87 -18.64 134.57
C SER A 230 126.71 -18.00 133.79
N GLU A 231 126.82 -16.72 133.43
CA GLU A 231 125.83 -15.99 132.61
C GLU A 231 125.88 -16.43 131.13
N ILE A 232 127.05 -16.82 130.61
CA ILE A 232 127.20 -17.38 129.25
C ILE A 232 126.55 -18.76 129.17
N ASP A 233 126.84 -19.65 130.13
CA ASP A 233 126.26 -20.99 130.19
C ASP A 233 124.72 -20.94 130.25
N LYS A 234 124.17 -19.93 130.95
CA LYS A 234 122.72 -19.67 131.04
C LYS A 234 122.10 -19.25 129.70
N ARG A 235 122.75 -18.35 128.96
CA ARG A 235 122.30 -17.89 127.63
C ARG A 235 122.38 -18.98 126.55
N LEU A 236 123.33 -19.91 126.66
CA LEU A 236 123.39 -21.09 125.79
C LEU A 236 122.16 -21.99 126.00
N GLY A 237 121.68 -22.13 127.24
CA GLY A 237 120.42 -22.82 127.55
C GLY A 237 119.20 -22.14 126.91
N GLU A 238 119.11 -20.80 126.95
CA GLU A 238 118.02 -20.05 126.32
C GLU A 238 118.03 -20.16 124.78
N LEU A 239 119.21 -20.20 124.16
CA LEU A 239 119.36 -20.36 122.71
C LEU A 239 118.91 -21.75 122.23
N ALA A 240 119.30 -22.82 122.92
CA ALA A 240 118.89 -24.19 122.59
C ALA A 240 117.36 -24.41 122.69
N ILE A 241 116.66 -23.63 123.53
CA ILE A 241 115.19 -23.63 123.60
C ILE A 241 114.59 -22.90 122.38
N ARG A 242 115.21 -21.81 121.92
CA ARG A 242 114.76 -21.08 120.71
C ARG A 242 114.96 -21.87 119.42
N GLU A 243 116.07 -22.61 119.28
CA GLU A 243 116.28 -23.49 118.12
C GLU A 243 115.16 -24.52 117.96
N ARG A 244 114.74 -25.19 119.05
CA ARG A 244 113.59 -26.13 119.00
C ARG A 244 112.27 -25.44 118.66
N HIS A 245 112.04 -24.20 119.13
CA HIS A 245 110.83 -23.46 118.77
C HIS A 245 110.83 -23.05 117.29
N LEU A 246 111.99 -22.74 116.70
CA LEU A 246 112.12 -22.51 115.26
C LEU A 246 111.85 -23.80 114.47
N GLU A 247 112.49 -24.92 114.84
CA GLU A 247 112.31 -26.22 114.19
C GLU A 247 110.83 -26.67 114.18
N VAL A 248 110.09 -26.48 115.28
CA VAL A 248 108.63 -26.72 115.32
C VAL A 248 107.87 -25.77 114.39
N SER A 249 108.24 -24.48 114.35
CA SER A 249 107.57 -23.48 113.51
C SER A 249 107.81 -23.72 112.01
N GLU A 250 109.00 -24.16 111.62
CA GLU A 250 109.35 -24.53 110.25
C GLU A 250 108.55 -25.75 109.79
N ASN A 251 108.38 -26.76 110.66
CA ASN A 251 107.52 -27.91 110.37
C ASN A 251 106.03 -27.53 110.25
N GLU A 252 105.53 -26.60 111.07
CA GLU A 252 104.17 -26.05 110.91
C GLU A 252 103.98 -25.29 109.58
N ILE A 253 104.98 -24.52 109.15
CA ILE A 253 104.97 -23.80 107.87
C ILE A 253 104.93 -24.81 106.72
N ALA A 254 105.82 -25.81 106.71
CA ALA A 254 105.86 -26.84 105.67
C ALA A 254 104.54 -27.62 105.54
N MET A 255 103.84 -27.90 106.66
CA MET A 255 102.50 -28.49 106.61
C MET A 255 101.47 -27.55 105.97
N ARG A 256 101.43 -26.26 106.35
CA ARG A 256 100.52 -25.27 105.76
C ARG A 256 100.80 -25.03 104.27
N GLU A 257 102.05 -25.06 103.84
CA GLU A 257 102.42 -24.98 102.42
C GLU A 257 101.91 -26.20 101.63
N SER A 258 101.97 -27.40 102.22
CA SER A 258 101.38 -28.62 101.62
C SER A 258 99.85 -28.53 101.50
N GLU A 259 99.16 -27.94 102.47
CA GLU A 259 97.71 -27.70 102.41
C GLU A 259 97.35 -26.65 101.34
N ILE A 260 98.08 -25.55 101.28
CA ILE A 260 97.92 -24.51 100.24
C ILE A 260 98.15 -25.09 98.84
N ALA A 261 99.14 -25.98 98.67
CA ALA A 261 99.39 -26.65 97.40
C ALA A 261 98.20 -27.52 96.96
N LYS A 262 97.58 -28.27 97.87
CA LYS A 262 96.37 -29.07 97.59
C LYS A 262 95.18 -28.18 97.21
N MET A 263 94.93 -27.11 97.96
CA MET A 263 93.84 -26.17 97.66
C MET A 263 94.02 -25.50 96.29
N ARG A 264 95.25 -25.17 95.88
CA ARG A 264 95.53 -24.62 94.55
C ARG A 264 95.16 -25.58 93.42
N ILE A 265 95.45 -26.88 93.58
CA ILE A 265 95.07 -27.92 92.61
C ILE A 265 93.54 -28.03 92.53
N GLU A 266 92.85 -28.10 93.66
CA GLU A 266 91.38 -28.20 93.70
C GLU A 266 90.68 -26.97 93.08
N ILE A 267 91.26 -25.77 93.24
CA ILE A 267 90.78 -24.54 92.58
C ILE A 267 90.99 -24.60 91.06
N GLU A 268 92.14 -25.09 90.60
CA GLU A 268 92.44 -25.23 89.16
C GLU A 268 91.52 -26.27 88.50
N GLU A 269 91.29 -27.41 89.15
CA GLU A 269 90.35 -28.44 88.69
C GLU A 269 88.92 -27.88 88.56
N LYS A 270 88.43 -27.16 89.59
CA LYS A 270 87.11 -26.51 89.56
C LYS A 270 87.01 -25.39 88.53
N SER A 271 88.08 -24.65 88.28
CA SER A 271 88.13 -23.63 87.22
C SER A 271 88.02 -24.25 85.84
N ASN A 272 88.72 -25.38 85.61
CA ASN A 272 88.62 -26.13 84.36
C ASN A 272 87.26 -26.84 84.17
N GLU A 273 86.60 -27.28 85.25
CA GLU A 273 85.20 -27.71 85.19
C GLU A 273 84.25 -26.58 84.80
N LEU A 274 84.43 -25.39 85.40
CA LEU A 274 83.57 -24.24 85.16
C LEU A 274 83.67 -23.77 83.71
N ARG A 275 84.89 -23.66 83.18
CA ARG A 275 85.14 -23.38 81.75
C ARG A 275 84.46 -24.38 80.81
N LYS A 276 84.49 -25.69 81.12
CA LYS A 276 83.78 -26.70 80.31
C LYS A 276 82.27 -26.49 80.32
N LYS A 277 81.69 -26.09 81.47
CA LYS A 277 80.27 -25.76 81.61
C LYS A 277 79.90 -24.47 80.85
N GLU A 278 80.80 -23.48 80.80
CA GLU A 278 80.65 -22.28 79.96
C GLU A 278 80.68 -22.61 78.47
N GLU A 279 81.64 -23.44 78.02
CA GLU A 279 81.72 -23.91 76.63
C GLU A 279 80.50 -24.75 76.22
N GLU A 280 79.88 -25.51 77.14
CA GLU A 280 78.58 -26.17 76.93
C GLU A 280 77.41 -25.18 76.86
N LEU A 281 77.37 -24.17 77.73
CA LEU A 281 76.32 -23.15 77.73
C LEU A 281 76.35 -22.30 76.46
N ALA A 282 77.54 -21.94 75.97
CA ALA A 282 77.72 -21.25 74.70
C ALA A 282 77.14 -22.06 73.51
N LYS A 283 77.40 -23.38 73.47
CA LYS A 283 76.82 -24.28 72.46
C LYS A 283 75.30 -24.35 72.56
N LYS A 284 74.76 -24.52 73.78
CA LYS A 284 73.29 -24.54 74.04
C LYS A 284 72.63 -23.22 73.65
N HIS A 285 73.29 -22.08 73.87
CA HIS A 285 72.79 -20.76 73.47
C HIS A 285 72.78 -20.60 71.93
N ALA A 286 73.82 -21.06 71.24
CA ALA A 286 73.86 -21.07 69.77
C ALA A 286 72.73 -21.94 69.17
N ASP A 287 72.52 -23.14 69.72
CA ASP A 287 71.43 -24.04 69.33
C ASP A 287 70.04 -23.43 69.54
N LEU A 288 69.85 -22.65 70.61
CA LEU A 288 68.60 -21.95 70.89
C LEU A 288 68.36 -20.81 69.89
N LEU A 289 69.38 -20.00 69.60
CA LEU A 289 69.31 -18.89 68.66
C LEU A 289 69.07 -19.39 67.20
N GLU A 290 69.64 -20.55 66.85
CA GLU A 290 69.35 -21.26 65.61
C GLU A 290 67.90 -21.78 65.54
N LYS A 291 67.36 -22.30 66.66
CA LYS A 291 65.94 -22.70 66.76
C LYS A 291 65.00 -21.49 66.68
N GLU A 292 65.33 -20.38 67.33
CA GLU A 292 64.56 -19.13 67.29
C GLU A 292 64.46 -18.58 65.87
N LYS A 293 65.57 -18.52 65.12
CA LYS A 293 65.57 -18.18 63.69
C LYS A 293 64.63 -19.09 62.87
N ARG A 294 64.66 -20.40 63.11
CA ARG A 294 63.79 -21.37 62.42
C ARG A 294 62.31 -21.24 62.80
N ILE A 295 62.01 -20.86 64.05
CA ILE A 295 60.64 -20.56 64.50
C ILE A 295 60.14 -19.25 63.85
N SER A 296 60.97 -18.21 63.83
CA SER A 296 60.67 -16.94 63.17
C SER A 296 60.39 -17.11 61.66
N ALA A 297 61.25 -17.85 60.95
CA ALA A 297 61.05 -18.17 59.54
C ALA A 297 59.73 -18.93 59.27
N LYS A 298 59.39 -19.91 60.12
CA LYS A 298 58.09 -20.60 60.06
C LYS A 298 56.90 -19.70 60.40
N GLY A 299 57.09 -18.73 61.30
CA GLY A 299 56.08 -17.70 61.58
C GLY A 299 55.73 -16.87 60.35
N VAL A 300 56.75 -16.47 59.57
CA VAL A 300 56.56 -15.78 58.28
C VAL A 300 55.86 -16.68 57.25
N GLU A 301 56.27 -17.95 57.12
CA GLU A 301 55.66 -18.93 56.20
C GLU A 301 54.19 -19.25 56.54
N ILE A 302 53.84 -19.27 57.84
CA ILE A 302 52.46 -19.39 58.30
C ILE A 302 51.69 -18.10 58.01
N GLY A 303 52.31 -16.93 58.20
CA GLY A 303 51.71 -15.63 57.88
C GLY A 303 51.32 -15.49 56.41
N THR A 304 52.21 -15.86 55.47
CA THR A 304 51.90 -15.82 54.04
C THR A 304 50.76 -16.78 53.67
N LYS A 305 50.77 -18.01 54.22
CA LYS A 305 49.71 -19.00 54.00
C LYS A 305 48.35 -18.55 54.56
N ILE A 306 48.33 -17.82 55.67
CA ILE A 306 47.10 -17.20 56.21
C ILE A 306 46.59 -16.11 55.26
N MET A 307 47.47 -15.27 54.69
CA MET A 307 47.08 -14.24 53.71
C MET A 307 46.56 -14.85 52.40
N GLU A 308 47.15 -15.94 51.93
CA GLU A 308 46.66 -16.71 50.77
C GLU A 308 45.28 -17.33 51.04
N ALA A 309 45.09 -17.96 52.21
CA ALA A 309 43.80 -18.51 52.60
C ALA A 309 42.70 -17.44 52.68
N ALA A 310 42.99 -16.28 53.30
CA ALA A 310 42.06 -15.15 53.37
C ALA A 310 41.73 -14.56 51.99
N LYS A 311 42.69 -14.57 51.04
CA LYS A 311 42.43 -14.19 49.64
C LYS A 311 41.48 -15.19 48.96
N ILE A 312 41.70 -16.48 49.13
CA ILE A 312 40.84 -17.55 48.59
C ILE A 312 39.43 -17.47 49.18
N GLU A 313 39.29 -17.21 50.48
CA GLU A 313 37.99 -16.99 51.15
C GLU A 313 37.24 -15.78 50.59
N LYS A 314 37.94 -14.66 50.34
CA LYS A 314 37.38 -13.47 49.68
C LYS A 314 36.94 -13.74 48.24
N GLU A 315 37.71 -14.50 47.47
CA GLU A 315 37.32 -14.92 46.12
C GLU A 315 36.12 -15.89 46.13
N ALA A 316 36.07 -16.83 47.08
CA ALA A 316 34.97 -17.77 47.24
C ALA A 316 33.66 -17.07 47.64
N THR A 317 33.70 -16.14 48.59
CA THR A 317 32.52 -15.35 48.99
C THR A 317 32.01 -14.43 47.88
N GLN A 318 32.92 -13.85 47.07
CA GLN A 318 32.54 -13.12 45.85
C GLN A 318 31.86 -14.02 44.81
N ARG A 319 32.40 -15.21 44.54
CA ARG A 319 31.78 -16.19 43.61
C ARG A 319 30.42 -16.67 44.11
N LEU A 320 30.26 -16.91 45.41
CA LEU A 320 28.96 -17.26 46.00
C LEU A 320 27.92 -16.13 45.84
N ALA A 321 28.34 -14.86 45.98
CA ALA A 321 27.45 -13.72 45.74
C ALA A 321 27.07 -13.55 44.26
N GLN A 322 27.98 -13.87 43.33
CA GLN A 322 27.70 -13.89 41.89
C GLN A 322 26.73 -15.03 41.53
N LEU A 323 26.95 -16.24 42.06
CA LEU A 323 26.09 -17.40 41.82
C LEU A 323 24.67 -17.17 42.33
N LYS A 324 24.48 -16.59 43.52
CA LYS A 324 23.14 -16.23 44.02
C LYS A 324 22.39 -15.26 43.09
N LYS A 325 23.06 -14.24 42.57
CA LYS A 325 22.45 -13.32 41.60
C LYS A 325 22.10 -13.99 40.27
N ALA A 326 22.93 -14.94 39.82
CA ALA A 326 22.63 -15.74 38.63
C ALA A 326 21.43 -16.69 38.86
N GLU A 327 21.32 -17.28 40.05
CA GLU A 327 20.20 -18.11 40.47
C GLU A 327 18.89 -17.29 40.58
N GLU A 328 18.93 -16.12 41.22
CA GLU A 328 17.81 -15.16 41.29
C GLU A 328 17.32 -14.73 39.91
N ASN A 329 18.25 -14.40 38.99
CA ASN A 329 17.92 -14.06 37.61
C ASN A 329 17.32 -15.26 36.85
N PHE A 330 17.91 -16.45 36.95
CA PHE A 330 17.42 -17.65 36.28
C PHE A 330 16.02 -18.06 36.76
N VAL A 331 15.76 -17.98 38.07
CA VAL A 331 14.42 -18.23 38.64
C VAL A 331 13.40 -17.23 38.11
N ARG A 332 13.79 -15.96 37.95
CA ARG A 332 12.94 -14.93 37.36
C ARG A 332 12.67 -15.19 35.87
N GLU A 333 13.70 -15.38 35.06
CA GLU A 333 13.56 -15.65 33.62
C GLU A 333 12.72 -16.91 33.36
N LYS A 334 12.93 -17.97 34.15
CA LYS A 334 12.09 -19.17 34.13
C LYS A 334 10.63 -18.84 34.43
N GLY A 335 10.36 -18.04 35.46
CA GLY A 335 9.00 -17.61 35.82
C GLY A 335 8.34 -16.74 34.75
N ASP A 336 9.08 -15.82 34.14
CA ASP A 336 8.59 -14.97 33.04
C ASP A 336 8.26 -15.82 31.79
N LEU A 337 9.09 -16.82 31.46
CA LEU A 337 8.83 -17.80 30.39
C LEU A 337 7.64 -18.73 30.70
N GLU A 338 7.51 -19.23 31.94
CA GLU A 338 6.36 -20.05 32.35
C GLU A 338 5.04 -19.26 32.27
N ASN A 339 5.07 -17.96 32.61
CA ASN A 339 3.94 -17.04 32.40
C ASN A 339 3.63 -16.78 30.91
N GLU A 340 4.64 -16.72 30.04
CA GLU A 340 4.41 -16.58 28.59
C GLU A 340 3.83 -17.86 27.97
N ILE A 341 4.34 -19.04 28.36
CA ILE A 341 3.83 -20.34 27.94
C ILE A 341 2.36 -20.49 28.33
N GLU A 342 1.96 -20.12 29.55
CA GLU A 342 0.55 -20.22 29.96
C GLU A 342 -0.36 -19.23 29.22
N LYS A 343 0.11 -17.99 28.96
CA LYS A 343 -0.61 -17.04 28.07
C LYS A 343 -0.82 -17.63 26.67
N LYS A 344 0.22 -18.22 26.07
CA LYS A 344 0.16 -18.87 24.75
C LYS A 344 -0.75 -20.10 24.74
N LYS A 345 -0.77 -20.87 25.83
CA LYS A 345 -1.66 -22.02 26.03
C LYS A 345 -3.14 -21.61 26.13
N ILE A 346 -3.44 -20.48 26.79
CA ILE A 346 -4.79 -19.89 26.81
C ILE A 346 -5.18 -19.37 25.42
N GLU A 347 -4.28 -18.68 24.71
CA GLU A 347 -4.50 -18.19 23.34
C GLU A 347 -4.79 -19.34 22.36
N LEU A 348 -3.99 -20.41 22.39
CA LEU A 348 -4.22 -21.63 21.61
C LEU A 348 -5.56 -22.29 21.94
N SER A 349 -5.91 -22.40 23.23
CA SER A 349 -7.19 -22.98 23.66
C SER A 349 -8.39 -22.20 23.11
N ARG A 350 -8.29 -20.87 23.07
CA ARG A 350 -9.30 -20.01 22.44
C ARG A 350 -9.37 -20.22 20.92
N LEU A 351 -8.22 -20.29 20.24
CA LEU A 351 -8.19 -20.50 18.78
C LEU A 351 -8.77 -21.86 18.38
N VAL A 352 -8.52 -22.92 19.17
CA VAL A 352 -9.15 -24.24 18.98
C VAL A 352 -10.68 -24.13 19.07
N PHE A 353 -11.21 -23.49 20.11
CA PHE A 353 -12.65 -23.29 20.26
C PHE A 353 -13.28 -22.45 19.13
N GLU A 354 -12.59 -21.41 18.65
CA GLU A 354 -13.04 -20.63 17.48
C GLU A 354 -13.01 -21.43 16.17
N ILE A 355 -12.12 -22.42 16.04
CA ILE A 355 -12.08 -23.38 14.91
C ILE A 355 -13.22 -24.40 15.03
N GLU A 356 -13.44 -24.99 16.22
CA GLU A 356 -14.54 -25.93 16.46
C GLU A 356 -15.90 -25.31 16.15
N LYS A 357 -16.14 -24.06 16.58
CA LYS A 357 -17.35 -23.29 16.25
C LYS A 357 -17.53 -23.12 14.74
N LYS A 358 -16.47 -22.77 14.01
CA LYS A 358 -16.49 -22.62 12.53
C LYS A 358 -16.72 -23.96 11.81
N ASN A 359 -16.21 -25.07 12.35
CA ASN A 359 -16.47 -26.40 11.80
C ASN A 359 -17.95 -26.80 11.98
N LEU A 360 -18.57 -26.52 13.13
CA LEU A 360 -20.01 -26.75 13.34
C LEU A 360 -20.88 -25.86 12.43
N GLU A 361 -20.50 -24.60 12.22
CA GLU A 361 -21.14 -23.71 11.25
C GLU A 361 -21.01 -24.23 9.81
N LYS A 362 -19.83 -24.73 9.42
CA LYS A 362 -19.58 -25.38 8.13
C LYS A 362 -20.44 -26.62 7.93
N GLU A 363 -20.49 -27.53 8.90
CA GLU A 363 -21.33 -28.73 8.84
C GLU A 363 -22.81 -28.40 8.66
N SER A 364 -23.29 -27.34 9.33
CA SER A 364 -24.65 -26.84 9.18
C SER A 364 -24.90 -26.36 7.75
N MET A 365 -23.99 -25.56 7.19
CA MET A 365 -24.06 -25.10 5.80
C MET A 365 -24.02 -26.27 4.81
N GLU A 366 -23.15 -27.26 4.99
CA GLU A 366 -23.06 -28.46 4.13
C GLU A 366 -24.36 -29.29 4.15
N LYS A 367 -25.02 -29.42 5.32
CA LYS A 367 -26.34 -30.06 5.43
C LYS A 367 -27.40 -29.30 4.62
N THR A 368 -27.48 -27.96 4.76
CA THR A 368 -28.44 -27.15 3.99
C THR A 368 -28.16 -27.13 2.48
N LEU A 369 -26.90 -27.21 2.06
CA LEU A 369 -26.51 -27.38 0.65
C LEU A 369 -27.02 -28.71 0.11
N SER A 370 -26.77 -29.82 0.82
CA SER A 370 -27.23 -31.15 0.38
C SER A 370 -28.75 -31.29 0.33
N GLU A 371 -29.50 -30.59 1.19
CA GLU A 371 -30.96 -30.51 1.10
C GLU A 371 -31.41 -29.68 -0.11
N ARG A 372 -30.72 -28.58 -0.39
CA ARG A 372 -31.02 -27.70 -1.52
C ARG A 372 -30.70 -28.35 -2.87
N GLU A 373 -29.61 -29.09 -2.97
CA GLU A 373 -29.28 -29.95 -4.12
C GLU A 373 -30.39 -30.97 -4.41
N LYS A 374 -30.85 -31.71 -3.38
CA LYS A 374 -31.99 -32.64 -3.50
C LYS A 374 -33.28 -31.92 -3.94
N SER A 375 -33.47 -30.66 -3.54
CA SER A 375 -34.61 -29.84 -3.98
C SER A 375 -34.49 -29.40 -5.45
N PHE A 376 -33.28 -29.08 -5.93
CA PHE A 376 -33.01 -28.77 -7.34
C PHE A 376 -33.20 -29.98 -8.25
N LEU A 377 -32.66 -31.15 -7.89
CA LEU A 377 -32.83 -32.38 -8.68
C LEU A 377 -34.30 -32.75 -8.89
N LYS A 378 -35.14 -32.66 -7.84
CA LYS A 378 -36.60 -32.84 -7.97
C LYS A 378 -37.23 -31.80 -8.88
N ARG A 379 -36.76 -30.55 -8.84
CA ARG A 379 -37.28 -29.47 -9.69
C ARG A 379 -36.89 -29.63 -11.16
N GLU A 380 -35.71 -30.16 -11.42
CA GLU A 380 -35.23 -30.54 -12.76
C GLU A 380 -36.04 -31.71 -13.33
N GLU A 381 -36.31 -32.74 -12.51
CA GLU A 381 -37.20 -33.85 -12.86
C GLU A 381 -38.65 -33.38 -13.16
N GLU A 382 -39.21 -32.50 -12.33
CA GLU A 382 -40.52 -31.86 -12.60
C GLU A 382 -40.54 -31.12 -13.95
N LEU A 383 -39.48 -30.39 -14.29
CA LEU A 383 -39.38 -29.62 -15.53
C LEU A 383 -39.20 -30.54 -16.75
N SER A 384 -38.39 -31.60 -16.62
CA SER A 384 -38.22 -32.62 -17.65
C SER A 384 -39.55 -33.32 -17.98
N ASN A 385 -40.30 -33.73 -16.95
CA ASN A 385 -41.62 -34.34 -17.12
C ASN A 385 -42.65 -33.38 -17.76
N LYS A 386 -42.69 -32.10 -17.35
CA LYS A 386 -43.55 -31.08 -17.97
C LYS A 386 -43.18 -30.81 -19.42
N LYS A 387 -41.88 -30.83 -19.77
CA LYS A 387 -41.43 -30.71 -21.16
C LYS A 387 -41.93 -31.89 -22.00
N LEU A 388 -41.78 -33.12 -21.53
CA LEU A 388 -42.29 -34.33 -22.21
C LEU A 388 -43.82 -34.31 -22.38
N GLU A 389 -44.56 -33.70 -21.45
CA GLU A 389 -46.01 -33.51 -21.58
C GLU A 389 -46.37 -32.45 -22.65
N LEU A 390 -45.61 -31.37 -22.74
CA LEU A 390 -45.77 -30.34 -23.77
C LEU A 390 -45.38 -30.88 -25.17
N ASP A 391 -44.28 -31.60 -25.29
CA ASP A 391 -43.83 -32.21 -26.55
C ASP A 391 -44.89 -33.19 -27.10
N LYS A 392 -45.56 -33.96 -26.22
CA LYS A 392 -46.73 -34.80 -26.58
C LYS A 392 -47.91 -33.99 -27.10
N LYS A 393 -48.28 -32.88 -26.43
CA LYS A 393 -49.39 -32.01 -26.86
C LYS A 393 -49.08 -31.30 -28.18
N ILE A 394 -47.83 -30.89 -28.42
CA ILE A 394 -47.38 -30.36 -29.70
C ILE A 394 -47.56 -31.39 -30.81
N LEU A 395 -47.20 -32.66 -30.55
CA LEU A 395 -47.40 -33.75 -31.51
C LEU A 395 -48.90 -34.00 -31.80
N GLU A 396 -49.73 -34.02 -30.76
CA GLU A 396 -51.19 -34.19 -30.86
C GLU A 396 -51.85 -33.06 -31.66
N TYR A 397 -51.49 -31.81 -31.39
CA TYR A 397 -51.98 -30.66 -32.16
C TYR A 397 -51.48 -30.67 -33.60
N LYS A 398 -50.26 -31.15 -33.87
CA LYS A 398 -49.73 -31.30 -35.24
C LYS A 398 -50.52 -32.34 -36.05
N VAL A 399 -50.92 -33.46 -35.43
CA VAL A 399 -51.82 -34.45 -36.06
C VAL A 399 -53.19 -33.82 -36.34
N LYS A 400 -53.82 -33.19 -35.32
CA LYS A 400 -55.12 -32.52 -35.47
C LYS A 400 -55.12 -31.41 -36.53
N PHE A 401 -54.00 -30.71 -36.70
CA PHE A 401 -53.83 -29.72 -37.77
C PHE A 401 -53.82 -30.39 -39.15
N SER A 402 -53.06 -31.47 -39.35
CA SER A 402 -53.05 -32.21 -40.62
C SER A 402 -54.40 -32.87 -40.96
N GLU A 403 -55.17 -33.32 -39.95
CA GLU A 403 -56.56 -33.76 -40.15
C GLU A 403 -57.47 -32.62 -40.63
N LEU A 404 -57.30 -31.41 -40.08
CA LEU A 404 -58.06 -30.23 -40.49
C LEU A 404 -57.68 -29.79 -41.91
N GLU A 405 -56.41 -29.86 -42.31
CA GLU A 405 -55.97 -29.61 -43.69
C GLU A 405 -56.59 -30.61 -44.68
N SER A 406 -56.67 -31.90 -44.33
CA SER A 406 -57.36 -32.91 -45.16
C SER A 406 -58.85 -32.57 -45.32
N LYS A 407 -59.55 -32.37 -44.19
CA LYS A 407 -60.99 -32.02 -44.18
C LYS A 407 -61.29 -30.71 -44.91
N PHE A 408 -60.36 -29.76 -44.94
CA PHE A 408 -60.52 -28.52 -45.70
C PHE A 408 -60.44 -28.77 -47.21
N LYS A 409 -59.48 -29.57 -47.68
CA LYS A 409 -59.38 -29.98 -49.09
C LYS A 409 -60.60 -30.80 -49.53
N GLU A 410 -61.01 -31.78 -48.74
CA GLU A 410 -62.21 -32.59 -48.97
C GLU A 410 -63.47 -31.71 -49.12
N LEU A 411 -63.61 -30.66 -48.29
CA LEU A 411 -64.70 -29.70 -48.37
C LEU A 411 -64.62 -28.77 -49.60
N GLU A 412 -63.42 -28.40 -50.02
CA GLU A 412 -63.18 -27.55 -51.20
C GLU A 412 -63.45 -28.32 -52.50
N GLU A 413 -62.98 -29.56 -52.59
CA GLU A 413 -63.31 -30.52 -53.66
C GLU A 413 -64.82 -30.81 -53.72
N ALA A 414 -65.48 -31.02 -52.57
CA ALA A 414 -66.93 -31.23 -52.50
C ALA A 414 -67.74 -30.01 -52.95
N LYS A 415 -67.28 -28.78 -52.64
CA LYS A 415 -67.90 -27.53 -53.14
C LYS A 415 -67.77 -27.39 -54.66
N LEU A 416 -66.58 -27.66 -55.20
CA LEU A 416 -66.35 -27.66 -56.65
C LEU A 416 -67.22 -28.71 -57.36
N ALA A 417 -67.32 -29.92 -56.81
CA ALA A 417 -68.17 -30.98 -57.35
C ALA A 417 -69.67 -30.60 -57.32
N LEU A 418 -70.15 -29.96 -56.25
CA LEU A 418 -71.51 -29.43 -56.17
C LEU A 418 -71.77 -28.33 -57.19
N SER A 419 -70.89 -27.33 -57.27
CA SER A 419 -71.04 -26.21 -58.21
C SER A 419 -71.03 -26.68 -59.66
N ASN A 420 -70.12 -27.59 -60.03
CA ASN A 420 -70.10 -28.20 -61.36
C ASN A 420 -71.38 -29.00 -61.66
N LYS A 421 -71.96 -29.68 -60.66
CA LYS A 421 -73.22 -30.43 -60.80
C LYS A 421 -74.43 -29.50 -60.97
N GLU A 422 -74.45 -28.35 -60.30
CA GLU A 422 -75.48 -27.32 -60.50
C GLU A 422 -75.36 -26.64 -61.86
N ILE A 423 -74.14 -26.40 -62.35
CA ILE A 423 -73.87 -25.88 -63.70
C ILE A 423 -74.38 -26.88 -64.74
N LEU A 424 -73.96 -28.14 -64.69
CA LEU A 424 -74.41 -29.20 -65.61
C LEU A 424 -75.94 -29.38 -65.61
N ALA A 425 -76.59 -29.25 -64.45
CA ALA A 425 -78.05 -29.32 -64.35
C ALA A 425 -78.74 -28.14 -65.08
N LYS A 426 -78.17 -26.92 -64.98
CA LYS A 426 -78.67 -25.74 -65.70
C LYS A 426 -78.35 -25.78 -67.18
N GLU A 427 -77.20 -26.29 -67.60
CA GLU A 427 -76.86 -26.49 -69.02
C GLU A 427 -77.82 -27.49 -69.69
N GLU A 428 -78.18 -28.58 -68.99
CA GLU A 428 -79.18 -29.57 -69.42
C GLU A 428 -80.62 -29.00 -69.44
N GLU A 429 -80.95 -28.05 -68.57
CA GLU A 429 -82.22 -27.33 -68.57
C GLU A 429 -82.28 -26.29 -69.71
N ILE A 430 -81.21 -25.51 -69.89
CA ILE A 430 -81.05 -24.55 -71.00
C ILE A 430 -81.20 -25.29 -72.34
N ARG A 431 -80.44 -26.38 -72.58
CA ARG A 431 -80.52 -27.12 -73.84
C ARG A 431 -81.95 -27.60 -74.14
N LYS A 432 -82.72 -28.04 -73.14
CA LYS A 432 -84.13 -28.41 -73.31
C LYS A 432 -84.99 -27.21 -73.73
N THR A 433 -84.77 -26.03 -73.14
CA THR A 433 -85.48 -24.81 -73.56
C THR A 433 -85.07 -24.36 -74.97
N GLU A 434 -83.80 -24.51 -75.36
CA GLU A 434 -83.32 -24.25 -76.72
C GLU A 434 -83.92 -25.22 -77.73
N GLU A 435 -83.96 -26.53 -77.42
CA GLU A 435 -84.63 -27.54 -78.23
C GLU A 435 -86.14 -27.26 -78.39
N GLU A 436 -86.81 -26.78 -77.34
CA GLU A 436 -88.22 -26.35 -77.42
C GLU A 436 -88.40 -25.06 -78.25
N LEU A 437 -87.53 -24.06 -78.07
CA LEU A 437 -87.57 -22.81 -78.82
C LEU A 437 -87.30 -23.05 -80.31
N ALA A 438 -86.37 -23.96 -80.66
CA ALA A 438 -86.13 -24.39 -82.02
C ALA A 438 -87.37 -25.05 -82.66
N LYS A 439 -88.04 -25.97 -81.93
CA LYS A 439 -89.29 -26.60 -82.38
C LYS A 439 -90.41 -25.56 -82.59
N LYS A 440 -90.55 -24.60 -81.67
CA LYS A 440 -91.51 -23.48 -81.77
C LYS A 440 -91.19 -22.53 -82.94
N LEU A 441 -89.92 -22.26 -83.21
CA LEU A 441 -89.47 -21.48 -84.37
C LEU A 441 -89.79 -22.17 -85.71
N ASP A 442 -89.56 -23.48 -85.81
CA ASP A 442 -89.92 -24.26 -86.99
C ASP A 442 -91.44 -24.37 -87.20
N GLU A 443 -92.23 -24.42 -86.13
CA GLU A 443 -93.69 -24.30 -86.20
C GLU A 443 -94.14 -22.91 -86.67
N ILE A 444 -93.50 -21.83 -86.19
CA ILE A 444 -93.79 -20.46 -86.62
C ILE A 444 -93.46 -20.30 -88.11
N ARG A 445 -92.28 -20.73 -88.57
CA ARG A 445 -91.89 -20.70 -89.98
C ARG A 445 -92.87 -21.43 -90.89
N LYS A 446 -93.34 -22.61 -90.50
CA LYS A 446 -94.36 -23.37 -91.24
C LYS A 446 -95.70 -22.63 -91.31
N LYS A 447 -96.10 -21.96 -90.22
CA LYS A 447 -97.30 -21.11 -90.18
C LYS A 447 -97.13 -19.84 -91.02
N GLU A 448 -95.94 -19.23 -91.04
CA GLU A 448 -95.60 -18.09 -91.92
C GLU A 448 -95.67 -18.50 -93.40
N GLU A 449 -95.04 -19.62 -93.78
CA GLU A 449 -95.14 -20.18 -95.14
C GLU A 449 -96.59 -20.50 -95.56
N GLU A 450 -97.40 -21.05 -94.65
CA GLU A 450 -98.82 -21.28 -94.90
C GLU A 450 -99.60 -19.97 -95.06
N MET A 451 -99.29 -18.95 -94.26
CA MET A 451 -99.95 -17.64 -94.32
C MET A 451 -99.57 -16.87 -95.58
N GLU A 452 -98.33 -16.99 -96.05
CA GLU A 452 -97.90 -16.38 -97.31
C GLU A 452 -98.57 -17.04 -98.51
N LYS A 453 -98.64 -18.38 -98.56
CA LYS A 453 -99.41 -19.11 -99.59
C LYS A 453 -100.91 -18.76 -99.55
N LYS A 454 -101.47 -18.45 -98.37
CA LYS A 454 -102.84 -17.93 -98.21
C LYS A 454 -102.96 -16.47 -98.70
N ARG A 455 -101.96 -15.61 -98.48
CA ARG A 455 -101.86 -14.25 -99.05
C ARG A 455 -101.84 -14.30 -100.57
N GLU A 456 -100.92 -15.07 -101.18
CA GLU A 456 -100.84 -15.24 -102.64
C GLU A 456 -102.17 -15.75 -103.24
N GLY A 457 -102.80 -16.70 -102.56
CA GLY A 457 -104.13 -17.22 -102.91
C GLY A 457 -105.27 -16.19 -102.78
N LEU A 458 -105.17 -15.24 -101.86
CA LEU A 458 -106.12 -14.14 -101.72
C LEU A 458 -105.86 -13.04 -102.76
N GLU A 459 -104.61 -12.61 -102.98
CA GLU A 459 -104.25 -11.59 -103.96
C GLU A 459 -104.58 -12.03 -105.41
N SER A 460 -104.35 -13.30 -105.75
CA SER A 460 -104.76 -13.84 -107.06
C SER A 460 -106.29 -13.87 -107.22
N ARG A 461 -107.03 -14.12 -106.14
CA ARG A 461 -108.50 -14.08 -106.12
C ARG A 461 -109.04 -12.66 -106.17
N GLU A 462 -108.38 -11.70 -105.52
CA GLU A 462 -108.67 -10.27 -105.57
C GLU A 462 -108.50 -9.72 -106.98
N ARG A 463 -107.35 -9.99 -107.64
CA ARG A 463 -107.13 -9.65 -109.05
C ARG A 463 -108.21 -10.25 -109.97
N SER A 464 -108.61 -11.51 -109.75
CA SER A 464 -109.71 -12.14 -110.50
C SER A 464 -111.09 -11.49 -110.24
N VAL A 465 -111.31 -10.88 -109.08
CA VAL A 465 -112.51 -10.10 -108.78
C VAL A 465 -112.43 -8.72 -109.42
N GLU A 466 -111.29 -8.04 -109.38
CA GLU A 466 -111.08 -6.78 -110.10
C GLU A 466 -111.31 -6.93 -111.60
N ASP A 467 -110.76 -7.96 -112.24
CA ASP A 467 -110.95 -8.20 -113.68
C ASP A 467 -112.42 -8.45 -114.03
N LYS A 468 -113.17 -9.15 -113.18
CA LYS A 468 -114.62 -9.30 -113.34
C LYS A 468 -115.38 -7.99 -113.14
N ILE A 469 -114.94 -7.12 -112.22
CA ILE A 469 -115.52 -5.79 -112.04
C ILE A 469 -115.25 -4.91 -113.27
N ARG A 470 -114.05 -4.99 -113.87
CA ARG A 470 -113.72 -4.32 -115.14
C ARG A 470 -114.59 -4.85 -116.30
N GLU A 471 -114.74 -6.17 -116.41
CA GLU A 471 -115.58 -6.82 -117.42
C GLU A 471 -117.06 -6.43 -117.27
N LEU A 472 -117.58 -6.37 -116.03
CA LEU A 472 -118.95 -5.94 -115.74
C LEU A 472 -119.18 -4.46 -116.10
N LYS A 473 -118.25 -3.56 -115.76
CA LYS A 473 -118.33 -2.14 -116.16
C LYS A 473 -118.36 -1.97 -117.68
N LEU A 474 -117.52 -2.69 -118.42
CA LEU A 474 -117.51 -2.64 -119.88
C LEU A 474 -118.84 -3.14 -120.49
N LYS A 475 -119.49 -4.14 -119.86
CA LYS A 475 -120.83 -4.61 -120.26
C LYS A 475 -121.92 -3.61 -119.90
N GLU A 476 -121.82 -2.94 -118.76
CA GLU A 476 -122.72 -1.86 -118.32
C GLU A 476 -122.66 -0.69 -119.32
N GLU A 477 -121.46 -0.23 -119.69
CA GLU A 477 -121.23 0.77 -120.75
C GLU A 477 -121.72 0.31 -122.14
N GLU A 478 -121.67 -0.99 -122.45
CA GLU A 478 -122.23 -1.54 -123.70
C GLU A 478 -123.77 -1.55 -123.68
N ILE A 479 -124.38 -1.85 -122.53
CA ILE A 479 -125.82 -1.83 -122.33
C ILE A 479 -126.35 -0.40 -122.39
N GLU A 480 -125.67 0.57 -121.77
CA GLU A 480 -126.07 1.99 -121.81
C GLU A 480 -126.05 2.52 -123.25
N ARG A 481 -124.97 2.26 -124.02
CA ARG A 481 -124.90 2.64 -125.45
C ARG A 481 -125.97 1.94 -126.30
N LYS A 482 -126.34 0.70 -125.98
CA LYS A 482 -127.48 0.01 -126.63
C LYS A 482 -128.82 0.66 -126.25
N ARG A 483 -128.95 1.20 -125.04
CA ARG A 483 -130.12 1.92 -124.54
C ARG A 483 -130.31 3.25 -125.26
N GLU A 484 -129.26 4.08 -125.33
CA GLU A 484 -129.22 5.31 -126.15
C GLU A 484 -129.53 5.00 -127.63
N GLY A 485 -128.95 3.92 -128.17
CA GLY A 485 -129.18 3.42 -129.53
C GLY A 485 -130.56 2.79 -129.80
N LEU A 486 -131.39 2.62 -128.75
CA LEU A 486 -132.80 2.24 -128.85
C LEU A 486 -133.69 3.47 -128.67
N GLU A 487 -133.43 4.32 -127.67
CA GLU A 487 -134.18 5.55 -127.40
C GLU A 487 -134.13 6.52 -128.61
N SER A 488 -132.98 6.63 -129.26
CA SER A 488 -132.83 7.40 -130.51
C SER A 488 -133.66 6.83 -131.69
N LYS A 489 -133.84 5.51 -131.74
CA LYS A 489 -134.74 4.86 -132.73
C LYS A 489 -136.21 5.08 -132.37
N GLU A 490 -136.55 4.99 -131.09
CA GLU A 490 -137.90 5.23 -130.58
C GLU A 490 -138.36 6.66 -130.90
N ARG A 491 -137.54 7.68 -130.63
CA ARG A 491 -137.79 9.07 -131.05
C ARG A 491 -137.96 9.19 -132.57
N SER A 492 -137.14 8.51 -133.38
CA SER A 492 -137.29 8.49 -134.85
C SER A 492 -138.58 7.79 -135.34
N VAL A 493 -139.11 6.84 -134.58
CA VAL A 493 -140.41 6.21 -134.85
C VAL A 493 -141.55 7.14 -134.43
N GLU A 494 -141.47 7.81 -133.29
CA GLU A 494 -142.44 8.84 -132.89
C GLU A 494 -142.56 9.95 -133.93
N ASP A 495 -141.45 10.50 -134.41
CA ASP A 495 -141.47 11.58 -135.42
C ASP A 495 -142.10 11.13 -136.73
N LYS A 496 -141.86 9.88 -137.17
CA LYS A 496 -142.56 9.30 -138.33
C LYS A 496 -144.05 9.11 -138.08
N ILE A 497 -144.47 8.75 -136.87
CA ILE A 497 -145.89 8.65 -136.50
C ILE A 497 -146.55 10.05 -136.51
N ARG A 498 -145.85 11.10 -136.05
CA ARG A 498 -146.31 12.50 -136.14
C ARG A 498 -146.44 12.94 -137.61
N GLU A 499 -145.44 12.64 -138.45
CA GLU A 499 -145.46 12.96 -139.88
C GLU A 499 -146.60 12.25 -140.63
N LEU A 500 -146.86 10.98 -140.32
CA LEU A 500 -147.97 10.21 -140.90
C LEU A 500 -149.33 10.79 -140.51
N LYS A 501 -149.55 11.16 -139.24
CA LYS A 501 -150.80 11.81 -138.79
C LYS A 501 -151.05 13.14 -139.51
N LEU A 502 -150.02 13.96 -139.69
CA LEU A 502 -150.15 15.22 -140.43
C LEU A 502 -150.53 15.01 -141.91
N LYS A 503 -150.03 13.94 -142.54
CA LYS A 503 -150.42 13.54 -143.90
C LYS A 503 -151.85 13.00 -143.97
N GLU A 504 -152.28 12.25 -142.96
CA GLU A 504 -153.65 11.73 -142.83
C GLU A 504 -154.66 12.88 -142.73
N GLU A 505 -154.41 13.88 -141.86
CA GLU A 505 -155.22 15.10 -141.79
C GLU A 505 -155.25 15.89 -143.12
N GLU A 506 -154.13 15.95 -143.85
CA GLU A 506 -154.07 16.67 -145.13
C GLU A 506 -154.89 15.96 -146.21
N ILE A 507 -154.89 14.62 -146.22
CA ILE A 507 -155.71 13.78 -147.11
C ILE A 507 -157.19 13.95 -146.77
N GLU A 508 -157.57 13.97 -145.49
CA GLU A 508 -158.96 14.16 -145.07
C GLU A 508 -159.49 15.56 -145.47
N LYS A 509 -158.69 16.61 -145.27
CA LYS A 509 -159.00 17.98 -145.75
C LYS A 509 -159.17 18.03 -147.28
N LYS A 510 -158.30 17.34 -148.04
CA LYS A 510 -158.43 17.22 -149.51
C LYS A 510 -159.70 16.47 -149.92
N ARG A 511 -160.09 15.42 -149.19
CA ARG A 511 -161.31 14.63 -149.45
C ARG A 511 -162.58 15.46 -149.24
N GLY A 512 -162.71 16.18 -148.13
CA GLY A 512 -163.84 17.10 -147.91
C GLY A 512 -163.91 18.21 -148.97
N GLY A 513 -162.75 18.67 -149.46
CA GLY A 513 -162.61 19.60 -150.59
C GLY A 513 -162.96 19.02 -151.97
N LEU A 514 -163.19 17.70 -152.08
CA LEU A 514 -163.69 17.02 -153.28
C LEU A 514 -165.19 16.73 -153.17
N GLU A 515 -165.67 16.16 -152.05
CA GLU A 515 -167.10 15.89 -151.81
C GLU A 515 -167.96 17.18 -151.91
N SER A 516 -167.42 18.32 -151.50
CA SER A 516 -168.06 19.64 -151.64
C SER A 516 -168.10 20.16 -153.09
N LYS A 517 -167.12 19.82 -153.94
CA LYS A 517 -167.14 20.11 -155.37
C LYS A 517 -168.12 19.20 -156.12
N GLU A 518 -168.17 17.93 -155.75
CA GLU A 518 -169.04 16.92 -156.33
C GLU A 518 -170.51 17.30 -156.19
N LYS A 519 -170.97 17.67 -154.98
CA LYS A 519 -172.32 18.22 -154.76
C LYS A 519 -172.61 19.46 -155.63
N SER A 520 -171.66 20.39 -155.75
CA SER A 520 -171.82 21.59 -156.59
C SER A 520 -171.94 21.27 -158.08
N VAL A 521 -171.43 20.12 -158.54
CA VAL A 521 -171.61 19.62 -159.90
C VAL A 521 -172.97 18.92 -160.04
N GLU A 522 -173.38 18.07 -159.08
CA GLU A 522 -174.71 17.44 -159.09
C GLU A 522 -175.85 18.49 -159.15
N ASP A 523 -175.78 19.52 -158.31
CA ASP A 523 -176.83 20.55 -158.24
C ASP A 523 -176.96 21.31 -159.59
N LYS A 524 -175.84 21.60 -160.25
CA LYS A 524 -175.82 22.19 -161.60
C LYS A 524 -176.38 21.25 -162.67
N ILE A 525 -176.15 19.94 -162.56
CA ILE A 525 -176.72 18.95 -163.48
C ILE A 525 -178.25 18.89 -163.32
N ARG A 526 -178.77 18.99 -162.09
CA ARG A 526 -180.23 19.10 -161.85
C ARG A 526 -180.79 20.40 -162.43
N GLU A 527 -180.10 21.53 -162.22
CA GLU A 527 -180.52 22.85 -162.73
C GLU A 527 -180.56 22.91 -164.26
N LEU A 528 -179.62 22.24 -164.95
CA LEU A 528 -179.59 22.15 -166.40
C LEU A 528 -180.75 21.30 -166.94
N LYS A 529 -181.03 20.13 -166.36
CA LYS A 529 -182.17 19.28 -166.76
C LYS A 529 -183.51 20.02 -166.67
N MET A 530 -183.74 20.78 -165.60
CA MET A 530 -185.00 21.53 -165.47
C MET A 530 -185.18 22.61 -166.55
N LYS A 531 -184.09 23.14 -167.11
CA LYS A 531 -184.14 24.11 -168.22
C LYS A 531 -184.38 23.42 -169.57
N GLU A 532 -183.89 22.20 -169.74
CA GLU A 532 -184.13 21.35 -170.92
C GLU A 532 -185.62 21.00 -171.05
N ASP A 533 -186.23 20.48 -169.97
CA ASP A 533 -187.68 20.18 -169.88
C ASP A 533 -188.56 21.41 -170.19
N GLU A 534 -188.13 22.61 -169.79
CA GLU A 534 -188.88 23.85 -169.99
C GLU A 534 -188.82 24.33 -171.45
N ILE A 535 -187.69 24.09 -172.14
CA ILE A 535 -187.51 24.42 -173.55
C ILE A 535 -188.34 23.47 -174.43
N GLU A 536 -188.36 22.17 -174.12
CA GLU A 536 -189.14 21.20 -174.90
C GLU A 536 -190.64 21.49 -174.86
N LYS A 537 -191.19 21.84 -173.69
CA LYS A 537 -192.58 22.31 -173.54
C LYS A 537 -192.89 23.55 -174.37
N LYS A 538 -191.97 24.53 -174.41
CA LYS A 538 -192.12 25.75 -175.22
C LYS A 538 -192.12 25.43 -176.72
N ARG A 539 -191.33 24.45 -177.15
CA ARG A 539 -191.27 24.00 -178.56
C ARG A 539 -192.58 23.37 -179.02
N GLY A 540 -193.11 22.39 -178.28
CA GLY A 540 -194.42 21.77 -178.61
C GLY A 540 -195.59 22.76 -178.60
N GLY A 541 -195.52 23.78 -177.74
CA GLY A 541 -196.49 24.89 -177.69
C GLY A 541 -196.41 25.92 -178.84
N LEU A 542 -195.36 25.86 -179.66
CA LEU A 542 -195.23 26.64 -180.91
C LEU A 542 -195.69 25.81 -182.11
N GLU A 543 -195.21 24.58 -182.22
CA GLU A 543 -195.52 23.62 -183.30
C GLU A 543 -197.03 23.35 -183.43
N SER A 544 -197.74 23.31 -182.29
CA SER A 544 -199.21 23.20 -182.25
C SER A 544 -199.96 24.49 -182.67
N LYS A 545 -199.35 25.67 -182.53
CA LYS A 545 -199.92 26.94 -183.05
C LYS A 545 -199.71 27.07 -184.55
N GLU A 546 -198.52 26.72 -185.03
CA GLU A 546 -198.15 26.74 -186.45
C GLU A 546 -199.13 25.90 -187.28
N LYS A 547 -199.41 24.67 -186.84
CA LYS A 547 -200.40 23.78 -187.46
C LYS A 547 -201.81 24.38 -187.51
N SER A 548 -202.24 25.08 -186.46
CA SER A 548 -203.54 25.79 -186.42
C SER A 548 -203.60 27.00 -187.38
N VAL A 549 -202.45 27.57 -187.77
CA VAL A 549 -202.38 28.61 -188.81
C VAL A 549 -202.45 27.98 -190.20
N GLU A 550 -201.75 26.86 -190.44
CA GLU A 550 -201.86 26.14 -191.72
C GLU A 550 -203.30 25.74 -192.05
N ASP A 551 -204.03 25.15 -191.09
CA ASP A 551 -205.39 24.67 -191.32
C ASP A 551 -206.37 25.82 -191.64
N LYS A 552 -206.18 27.00 -191.03
CA LYS A 552 -206.94 28.21 -191.38
C LYS A 552 -206.62 28.73 -192.78
N ILE A 553 -205.37 28.61 -193.23
CA ILE A 553 -204.97 28.98 -194.59
C ILE A 553 -205.60 28.02 -195.61
N ARG A 554 -205.72 26.73 -195.30
CA ARG A 554 -206.48 25.76 -196.12
C ARG A 554 -207.97 26.09 -196.17
N GLU A 555 -208.58 26.43 -195.03
CA GLU A 555 -210.00 26.77 -194.94
C GLU A 555 -210.36 28.03 -195.75
N LEU A 556 -209.49 29.03 -195.77
CA LEU A 556 -209.66 30.24 -196.57
C LEU A 556 -209.62 29.94 -198.07
N LYS A 557 -208.65 29.14 -198.54
CA LYS A 557 -208.57 28.73 -199.96
C LYS A 557 -209.82 28.00 -200.45
N LEU A 558 -210.35 27.07 -199.66
CA LEU A 558 -211.56 26.32 -200.04
C LEU A 558 -212.80 27.22 -200.19
N LYS A 559 -212.87 28.31 -199.43
CA LYS A 559 -213.94 29.33 -199.55
C LYS A 559 -213.73 30.23 -200.77
N GLU A 560 -212.48 30.50 -201.14
CA GLU A 560 -212.11 31.23 -202.36
C GLU A 560 -212.55 30.45 -203.62
N GLU A 561 -212.27 29.14 -203.68
CA GLU A 561 -212.76 28.22 -204.73
C GLU A 561 -214.30 28.05 -204.78
N GLU A 562 -215.01 28.36 -203.69
CA GLU A 562 -216.48 28.34 -203.63
C GLU A 562 -217.10 29.65 -204.13
N ILE A 563 -216.42 30.78 -203.90
CA ILE A 563 -216.77 32.09 -204.50
C ILE A 563 -216.66 32.02 -206.02
N GLU A 564 -215.65 31.33 -206.54
CA GLU A 564 -215.40 31.21 -207.98
C GLU A 564 -216.45 30.35 -208.69
N ARG A 565 -216.69 29.11 -208.25
CA ARG A 565 -217.71 28.22 -208.86
C ARG A 565 -219.14 28.77 -208.79
N LYS A 566 -219.46 29.63 -207.81
CA LYS A 566 -220.77 30.30 -207.74
C LYS A 566 -220.95 31.43 -208.74
N ARG A 567 -219.87 32.00 -209.31
CA ARG A 567 -219.96 32.91 -210.47
C ARG A 567 -220.31 32.13 -211.73
N GLU A 568 -219.50 31.13 -212.07
CA GLU A 568 -219.65 30.29 -213.28
C GLU A 568 -221.06 29.67 -213.36
N GLY A 569 -221.57 29.20 -212.22
CA GLY A 569 -222.90 28.60 -212.12
C GLY A 569 -224.06 29.53 -212.51
N LEU A 570 -223.92 30.86 -212.35
CA LEU A 570 -224.96 31.82 -212.71
C LEU A 570 -224.88 32.27 -214.17
N GLU A 571 -223.68 32.54 -214.70
CA GLU A 571 -223.44 32.79 -216.14
C GLU A 571 -223.97 31.63 -217.01
N SER A 572 -223.94 30.39 -216.48
CA SER A 572 -224.47 29.21 -217.19
C SER A 572 -225.99 29.22 -217.44
N LYS A 573 -226.79 29.99 -216.67
CA LYS A 573 -228.26 30.09 -216.83
C LYS A 573 -228.70 31.21 -217.76
N GLU A 574 -227.76 31.98 -218.30
CA GLU A 574 -228.00 33.13 -219.17
C GLU A 574 -228.32 32.74 -220.63
N ARG A 575 -228.50 31.44 -220.95
CA ARG A 575 -228.42 30.92 -222.33
C ARG A 575 -229.45 29.87 -222.78
N SER A 576 -230.58 29.67 -222.10
CA SER A 576 -231.47 28.52 -222.41
C SER A 576 -232.98 28.77 -222.45
N VAL A 577 -233.44 30.01 -222.67
CA VAL A 577 -234.89 30.35 -222.75
C VAL A 577 -235.16 31.49 -223.75
N GLU A 578 -234.57 31.42 -224.95
CA GLU A 578 -234.78 32.42 -226.02
C GLU A 578 -235.23 31.81 -227.37
N ASP A 579 -235.54 30.49 -227.37
CA ASP A 579 -236.26 29.72 -228.41
C ASP A 579 -237.48 29.05 -227.77
#